data_AF-A0A1I6D0W0-F1
#
_entry.id   AF-A0A1I6D0W0-F1
#
_cell.length_a   1.000
_cell.length_b   1.000
_cell.length_c   1.000
_cell.angle_alpha   90.00
_cell.angle_beta   90.00
_cell.angle_gamma   90.00
#
_symmetry.space_group_name_H-M   'P 1'
#
loop_
_entity.id
_entity.type
_entity.pdbx_description
1 polymer ?
#
loop_
_entity_poly.entity_id
_entity_poly.type
_entity_poly.pdbx_seq_one_letter_code
_entity_poly.pdbx_strand_id
1 'polypeptide(L)'
;MPETFTWTPQRSYSVDRTPNVAVVKLGDGYEQRQVKGINPLMDKYSLVFRGVDGKCRVNAAKQAEAFLKARMAVESFYWTPSMTGVRALFVCRSWNMVKNGPLYELTATFEQVPQ
;
A
#
# COMPACT_ATOMS: atom_id res chain seq x y z
N MET A 1 3.64 19.56 1.75
CA MET A 1 4.30 18.46 1.01
C MET A 1 3.93 17.15 1.70
N PRO A 2 3.66 16.07 0.96
CA PRO A 2 3.34 14.76 1.54
C PRO A 2 4.47 14.29 2.47
N GLU A 3 4.12 13.76 3.64
CA GLU A 3 5.11 13.14 4.52
C GLU A 3 5.61 11.81 3.95
N THR A 4 6.77 11.36 4.41
CA THR A 4 7.34 10.08 3.98
C THR A 4 7.10 9.01 5.03
N PHE A 5 6.51 7.90 4.61
CA PHE A 5 6.36 6.69 5.42
C PHE A 5 7.69 5.93 5.46
N THR A 6 8.31 5.82 6.64
CA THR A 6 9.68 5.29 6.80
C THR A 6 9.74 3.91 7.45
N TRP A 7 8.62 3.36 7.92
CA TRP A 7 8.60 2.06 8.60
C TRP A 7 8.73 0.92 7.60
N THR A 8 9.54 -0.08 7.96
CA THR A 8 9.81 -1.23 7.08
C THR A 8 8.78 -2.33 7.30
N PRO A 9 8.09 -2.80 6.24
CA PRO A 9 7.20 -3.96 6.33
C PRO A 9 8.01 -5.25 6.53
N GLN A 10 7.31 -6.33 6.87
CA GLN A 10 7.86 -7.69 6.83
C GLN A 10 8.34 -8.02 5.43
N ARG A 11 9.38 -8.88 5.32
CA ARG A 11 10.02 -9.19 4.03
C ARG A 11 9.06 -9.82 3.01
N SER A 12 8.08 -10.57 3.49
CA SER A 12 7.04 -11.19 2.67
C SER A 12 5.85 -10.22 2.55
N TYR A 13 5.74 -9.56 1.40
CA TYR A 13 4.54 -8.81 1.01
C TYR A 13 4.20 -9.11 -0.45
N SER A 14 2.95 -8.88 -0.83
CA SER A 14 2.46 -9.07 -2.20
C SER A 14 2.12 -7.72 -2.85
N VAL A 15 2.21 -7.70 -4.18
CA VAL A 15 1.84 -6.55 -5.01
C VAL A 15 0.78 -7.01 -5.99
N ASP A 16 -0.40 -6.42 -5.94
CA ASP A 16 -1.44 -6.58 -6.95
C ASP A 16 -1.31 -5.48 -8.01
N ARG A 17 -1.40 -5.89 -9.27
CA ARG A 17 -1.27 -5.02 -10.43
C ARG A 17 -2.40 -5.30 -11.38
N THR A 18 -3.40 -4.43 -11.37
CA THR A 18 -4.58 -4.54 -12.24
C THR A 18 -4.63 -3.36 -13.21
N PRO A 19 -4.09 -3.51 -14.44
CA PRO A 19 -4.21 -2.49 -15.47
C PRO A 19 -5.67 -2.21 -15.83
N ASN A 20 -6.04 -0.94 -15.90
CA ASN A 20 -7.35 -0.49 -16.33
C ASN A 20 -7.46 -0.56 -17.85
N VAL A 21 -8.15 -1.59 -18.34
CA VAL A 21 -8.31 -1.89 -19.76
C VAL A 21 -9.79 -2.05 -20.08
N ALA A 22 -10.27 -1.33 -21.09
CA ALA A 22 -11.56 -1.59 -21.72
C ALA A 22 -11.41 -2.74 -22.70
N VAL A 23 -12.29 -3.73 -22.60
CA VAL A 23 -12.31 -4.90 -23.49
C VAL A 23 -13.63 -4.89 -24.26
N VAL A 24 -13.52 -4.94 -25.58
CA VAL A 24 -14.67 -5.06 -26.50
C VAL A 24 -14.59 -6.41 -27.18
N LYS A 25 -15.66 -7.20 -27.10
CA LYS A 25 -15.79 -8.52 -27.75
C LYS A 25 -16.52 -8.34 -29.08
N LEU A 26 -15.93 -8.83 -30.17
CA LEU A 26 -16.42 -8.62 -31.54
C LEU A 26 -17.27 -9.78 -32.07
N GLY A 27 -17.83 -10.62 -31.20
CA GLY A 27 -18.75 -11.72 -31.57
C GLY A 27 -18.05 -12.99 -32.06
N ASP A 28 -17.04 -12.87 -32.91
CA ASP A 28 -16.36 -14.01 -33.55
C ASP A 28 -15.16 -14.55 -32.74
N GLY A 29 -15.20 -14.39 -31.42
CA GLY A 29 -14.10 -14.78 -30.51
C GLY A 29 -12.94 -13.77 -30.46
N TYR A 30 -12.96 -12.72 -31.27
CA TYR A 30 -11.97 -11.64 -31.21
C TYR A 30 -12.26 -10.64 -30.09
N GLU A 31 -11.18 -10.17 -29.46
CA GLU A 31 -11.21 -9.11 -28.46
C GLU A 31 -10.32 -7.95 -28.89
N GLN A 32 -10.86 -6.74 -28.79
CA GLN A 32 -10.07 -5.51 -28.84
C GLN A 32 -9.87 -5.00 -27.41
N ARG A 33 -8.62 -4.62 -27.09
CA ARG A 33 -8.24 -4.11 -25.78
C ARG A 33 -7.71 -2.69 -25.92
N GLN A 34 -8.26 -1.78 -25.13
CA GLN A 34 -7.82 -0.39 -25.10
C GLN A 34 -7.52 0.03 -23.66
N VAL A 35 -6.33 0.59 -23.46
CA VAL A 35 -5.89 1.12 -22.17
C VAL A 35 -6.75 2.34 -21.79
N LYS A 36 -7.24 2.37 -20.56
CA LYS A 36 -8.10 3.45 -20.06
C LYS A 36 -7.34 4.38 -19.12
N GLY A 37 -7.23 5.65 -19.51
CA GLY A 37 -6.63 6.72 -18.70
C GLY A 37 -5.12 6.90 -18.88
N ILE A 38 -4.58 7.94 -18.25
CA ILE A 38 -3.16 8.34 -18.35
C ILE A 38 -2.27 7.46 -17.46
N ASN A 39 -2.77 7.07 -16.28
CA ASN A 39 -2.09 6.16 -15.34
C ASN A 39 -2.93 4.88 -15.20
N PRO A 40 -2.92 4.00 -16.21
CA PRO A 40 -3.79 2.82 -16.24
C PRO A 40 -3.38 1.74 -15.24
N LEU A 41 -2.15 1.80 -14.73
CA LEU A 41 -1.61 0.83 -13.78
C LEU A 41 -1.24 1.55 -12.49
N MET A 42 -1.93 1.21 -11.41
CA MET A 42 -1.62 1.66 -10.06
C MET A 42 -1.38 0.42 -9.20
N ASP A 43 -0.18 0.32 -8.63
CA ASP A 43 0.19 -0.83 -7.81
C ASP A 43 -0.53 -0.79 -6.47
N LYS A 44 -0.95 -1.96 -5.97
CA LYS A 44 -1.49 -2.14 -4.63
C LYS A 44 -0.60 -3.08 -3.83
N TYR A 45 -0.09 -2.61 -2.69
CA TYR A 45 0.81 -3.38 -1.84
C TYR A 45 0.09 -3.87 -0.59
N SER A 46 0.08 -5.18 -0.36
CA SER A 46 -0.43 -5.78 0.89
C SER A 46 0.72 -5.93 1.88
N LEU A 47 0.79 -5.04 2.86
CA LEU A 47 1.92 -4.90 3.76
C LEU A 47 1.57 -5.39 5.16
N VAL A 48 2.54 -6.03 5.80
CA VAL A 48 2.45 -6.44 7.21
C VAL A 48 3.58 -5.78 7.98
N PHE A 49 3.27 -5.11 9.09
CA PHE A 49 4.26 -4.52 10.00
C PHE A 49 4.15 -5.22 11.35
N ARG A 50 5.29 -5.55 11.95
CA ARG A 50 5.34 -6.20 13.25
C ARG A 50 6.21 -5.40 14.21
N GLY A 51 5.75 -5.27 15.44
CA GLY A 51 6.53 -4.61 16.49
C GLY A 51 6.12 -5.10 17.88
N VAL A 52 7.06 -5.06 18.82
CA VAL A 52 6.83 -5.37 20.23
C VAL A 52 7.03 -4.10 21.05
N ASP A 53 6.22 -3.93 22.09
CA ASP A 53 6.47 -2.85 23.05
C ASP A 53 7.68 -3.22 23.91
N GLY A 54 8.72 -2.38 23.90
CA GLY A 54 9.91 -2.58 24.72
C GLY A 54 10.39 -1.27 25.33
N LYS A 55 11.00 -1.34 26.52
CA LYS A 55 11.51 -0.15 27.24
C LYS A 55 12.49 0.69 26.41
N CYS A 56 13.23 0.07 25.48
CA CYS A 56 14.23 0.73 24.64
C CYS A 56 13.94 0.64 23.13
N ARG A 57 12.75 0.19 22.72
CA ARG A 57 12.40 0.03 21.31
C ARG A 57 11.01 0.57 21.01
N VAL A 58 10.94 1.43 20.01
CA VAL A 58 9.66 1.96 19.56
C VAL A 58 8.96 0.92 18.68
N ASN A 59 7.68 0.73 18.92
CA ASN A 59 6.88 -0.25 18.21
C ASN A 59 6.51 0.30 16.82
N ALA A 60 7.21 -0.18 15.79
CA ALA A 60 7.00 0.26 14.41
C ALA A 60 5.56 0.07 13.92
N ALA A 61 4.87 -1.01 14.34
CA ALA A 61 3.48 -1.24 13.96
C ALA A 61 2.56 -0.13 14.51
N LYS A 62 2.72 0.25 15.78
CA LYS A 62 1.95 1.35 16.39
C LYS A 62 2.24 2.71 15.76
N GLN A 63 3.51 2.98 15.46
CA GLN A 63 3.88 4.25 14.81
C GLN A 63 3.32 4.33 13.39
N ALA A 64 3.43 3.24 12.62
CA ALA A 64 2.81 3.15 11.31
C ALA A 64 1.28 3.36 11.41
N GLU A 65 0.60 2.72 12.36
CA GLU A 65 -0.84 2.92 12.58
C GLU A 65 -1.18 4.37 12.94
N ALA A 66 -0.41 5.00 13.82
CA ALA A 66 -0.62 6.41 14.19
C ALA A 66 -0.46 7.34 12.98
N PHE A 67 0.53 7.08 12.13
CA PHE A 67 0.73 7.80 10.88
C PHE A 67 -0.47 7.63 9.94
N LEU A 68 -0.95 6.39 9.73
CA LEU A 68 -2.12 6.12 8.89
C LEU A 68 -3.38 6.80 9.43
N LYS A 69 -3.59 6.77 10.75
CA LYS A 69 -4.70 7.47 11.42
C LYS A 69 -4.64 8.99 11.21
N ALA A 70 -3.46 9.61 11.32
CA ALA A 70 -3.30 11.04 11.11
C ALA A 70 -3.70 11.48 9.69
N ARG A 71 -3.53 10.60 8.69
CA ARG A 71 -3.83 10.92 7.27
C ARG A 71 -5.24 10.54 6.83
N MET A 72 -5.93 9.68 7.60
CA MET A 72 -7.32 9.27 7.39
C MET A 72 -7.66 8.83 5.95
N ALA A 73 -6.70 8.28 5.21
CA ALA A 73 -6.82 7.93 3.79
C ALA A 73 -7.13 9.11 2.83
N VAL A 74 -7.15 10.35 3.33
CA VAL A 74 -7.39 11.57 2.54
C VAL A 74 -6.06 12.11 2.02
N GLU A 75 -5.06 12.17 2.90
CA GLU A 75 -3.74 12.65 2.53
C GLU A 75 -2.87 11.51 1.99
N SER A 76 -2.28 11.73 0.81
CA SER A 76 -1.25 10.86 0.28
C SER A 76 0.07 11.06 1.02
N PHE A 77 0.91 10.03 0.97
CA PHE A 77 2.24 10.05 1.55
C PHE A 77 3.24 9.38 0.60
N TYR A 78 4.51 9.79 0.71
CA TYR A 78 5.58 9.14 -0.02
C TYR A 78 5.94 7.81 0.64
N TRP A 79 6.11 6.78 -0.18
CA TRP A 79 6.68 5.52 0.25
C TRP A 79 7.54 4.95 -0.86
N THR A 80 8.61 4.25 -0.47
CA THR A 80 9.53 3.59 -1.39
C THR A 80 9.45 2.09 -1.14
N PRO A 81 8.76 1.31 -2.00
CA PRO A 81 8.72 -0.13 -1.86
C PRO A 81 10.12 -0.71 -2.02
N SER A 82 10.50 -1.66 -1.17
CA SER A 82 11.82 -2.31 -1.28
C SER A 82 11.98 -3.17 -2.55
N MET A 83 10.86 -3.57 -3.17
CA MET A 83 10.83 -4.39 -4.38
C MET A 83 11.20 -3.59 -5.64
N THR A 84 10.76 -2.34 -5.74
CA THR A 84 10.99 -1.48 -6.92
C THR A 84 12.08 -0.44 -6.66
N GLY A 85 12.27 -0.01 -5.41
CA GLY A 85 13.18 1.09 -5.05
C GLY A 85 12.71 2.46 -5.54
N VAL A 86 11.51 2.56 -6.12
CA VAL A 86 10.98 3.81 -6.70
C VAL A 86 10.05 4.48 -5.70
N ARG A 87 10.35 5.72 -5.33
CA ARG A 87 9.47 6.52 -4.47
C ARG A 87 8.22 6.94 -5.25
N ALA A 88 7.05 6.63 -4.71
CA ALA A 88 5.77 7.05 -5.27
C ALA A 88 4.82 7.53 -4.16
N LEU A 89 3.66 8.06 -4.55
CA LEU A 89 2.60 8.47 -3.64
C LEU A 89 1.62 7.33 -3.43
N PHE A 90 1.24 7.13 -2.16
CA PHE A 90 0.31 6.10 -1.75
C PHE A 90 -0.74 6.67 -0.81
N VAL A 91 -1.89 6.02 -0.78
CA VAL A 91 -2.91 6.15 0.25
C VAL A 91 -3.17 4.79 0.87
N CYS A 92 -3.63 4.77 2.12
CA CYS A 92 -4.07 3.54 2.78
C CYS A 92 -5.51 3.73 3.23
N ARG A 93 -6.45 3.07 2.54
CA ARG A 93 -7.89 3.18 2.84
C ARG A 93 -8.35 2.22 3.92
N SER A 94 -7.64 1.12 4.09
CA SER A 94 -7.96 0.09 5.07
C SER A 94 -6.69 -0.50 5.66
N TRP A 95 -6.71 -0.65 6.98
CA TRP A 95 -5.70 -1.36 7.74
C TRP A 95 -6.34 -1.99 8.98
N ASN A 96 -5.69 -3.02 9.51
CA ASN A 96 -6.12 -3.75 10.69
C ASN A 96 -4.93 -3.99 11.61
N MET A 97 -5.13 -3.82 12.92
CA MET A 97 -4.12 -4.05 13.95
C MET A 97 -4.54 -5.21 14.85
N VAL A 98 -3.70 -6.24 14.93
CA VAL A 98 -3.89 -7.39 15.80
C VAL A 98 -2.82 -7.38 16.89
N LYS A 99 -3.24 -7.60 18.13
CA LYS A 99 -2.33 -7.74 19.27
C LYS A 99 -2.28 -9.21 19.72
N ASN A 100 -1.13 -9.85 19.54
CA ASN A 100 -0.84 -11.22 19.94
C ASN A 100 0.16 -11.22 21.09
N GLY A 101 -0.33 -11.10 22.33
CA GLY A 101 0.52 -10.96 23.51
C GLY A 101 1.36 -9.67 23.45
N PRO A 102 2.71 -9.75 23.49
CA PRO A 102 3.58 -8.57 23.36
C PRO A 102 3.75 -8.09 21.91
N LEU A 103 3.36 -8.90 20.92
CA LEU A 103 3.50 -8.61 19.49
C LEU A 103 2.27 -7.87 18.96
N TYR A 104 2.53 -6.81 18.20
CA TYR A 104 1.54 -6.09 17.42
C TYR A 104 1.80 -6.36 15.95
N GLU A 105 0.75 -6.69 15.21
CA GLU A 105 0.77 -6.95 13.78
C GLU A 105 -0.23 -6.04 13.09
N LEU A 106 0.28 -5.13 12.26
CA LEU A 106 -0.51 -4.23 11.43
C LEU A 106 -0.51 -4.75 10.00
N THR A 107 -1.69 -5.04 9.46
CA THR A 107 -1.88 -5.37 8.05
C THR A 107 -2.52 -4.18 7.34
N ALA A 108 -1.89 -3.66 6.29
CA ALA A 108 -2.32 -2.45 5.60
C ALA A 108 -2.22 -2.63 4.08
N THR A 109 -3.16 -2.06 3.34
CA THR A 109 -3.12 -2.04 1.88
C THR A 109 -2.76 -0.64 1.39
N PHE A 110 -1.61 -0.51 0.74
CA PHE A 110 -1.17 0.77 0.15
C PHE A 110 -1.54 0.79 -1.32
N GLU A 111 -2.36 1.76 -1.70
CA GLU A 111 -2.81 1.97 -3.07
C GLU A 111 -2.04 3.15 -3.65
N GLN A 112 -1.32 2.91 -4.75
CA GLN A 112 -0.61 3.98 -5.45
C GLN A 112 -1.61 4.99 -6.01
N VAL A 113 -1.27 6.28 -5.93
CA VAL A 113 -2.06 7.37 -6.51
C VAL A 113 -1.21 8.17 -7.49
N PRO A 114 -1.85 8.83 -8.49
CA PRO A 114 -1.17 9.79 -9.35
C PRO A 114 -0.50 10.88 -8.52
N GLN A 115 0.63 11.37 -9.03
CA GLN A 115 1.29 12.56 -8.49
C GLN A 115 0.63 13.85 -8.98
#